data_AF-A0A959K045-F1
#
_entry.id   AF-A0A959K045-F1
#
_cell.length_a   1.000
_cell.length_b   1.000
_cell.length_c   1.000
_cell.angle_alpha   90.00
_cell.angle_beta   90.00
_cell.angle_gamma   90.00
#
_symmetry.space_group_name_H-M   'P 1'
#
loop_
_entity.id
_entity.type
_entity.pdbx_description
1 polymer ?
#
loop_
_entity_poly.entity_id
_entity_poly.type
_entity_poly.pdbx_seq_one_letter_code
_entity_poly.pdbx_strand_id
1 'polypeptide(L)'
;MKSIEIATAHNIVVTQELASLGQRIVAFGLDGMIIGLYSLIISSISASNVAVSYVGIGLVAFFYHLVWEVFNNGQSPGKRAMHLRVVSIQGLKPSLQDLFLRWTFRLIDITLSAGSLAILAIVTSPKNQRIGDLLASTTVINLRTSRHIELSSLQQIGALQGDVLYPGIVRYRDSDMLFVKQALQRYAKEQNAANTKIIMELYERISRDLGITPDASNKIQFLKKALADYIILTR
;
A
#
# COMPACT_ATOMS: atom_id res chain seq x y z
N MET A 1 4.55 -9.27 7.29
CA MET A 1 3.14 -8.82 7.37
C MET A 1 2.41 -9.34 6.13
N LYS A 2 1.12 -9.69 6.20
CA LYS A 2 0.40 -10.18 5.01
C LYS A 2 0.21 -9.02 4.02
N SER A 3 0.42 -9.25 2.73
CA SER A 3 0.27 -8.26 1.66
C SER A 3 -0.65 -8.78 0.56
N ILE A 4 -1.23 -7.87 -0.21
CA ILE A 4 -1.99 -8.18 -1.43
C ILE A 4 -1.34 -7.50 -2.64
N GLU A 5 -1.28 -8.25 -3.73
CA GLU A 5 -0.85 -7.75 -5.03
C GLU A 5 -2.07 -7.20 -5.77
N ILE A 6 -2.03 -5.92 -6.11
CA ILE A 6 -3.07 -5.25 -6.89
C ILE A 6 -2.47 -4.90 -8.24
N ALA A 7 -3.06 -5.43 -9.31
CA ALA A 7 -2.76 -4.99 -10.67
C ALA A 7 -3.42 -3.62 -10.89
N THR A 8 -2.59 -2.60 -11.13
CA THR A 8 -3.07 -1.26 -11.50
C THR A 8 -3.51 -1.21 -12.96
N ALA A 9 -4.24 -0.17 -13.36
CA ALA A 9 -4.66 0.05 -14.75
C ALA A 9 -3.49 0.08 -15.77
N HIS A 10 -2.28 0.33 -15.29
CA HIS A 10 -1.05 0.34 -16.09
C HIS A 10 -0.32 -1.03 -16.07
N ASN A 11 -1.00 -2.09 -15.62
CA ASN A 11 -0.46 -3.44 -15.46
C ASN A 11 0.80 -3.50 -14.58
N ILE A 12 0.94 -2.57 -13.62
CA ILE A 12 1.98 -2.59 -12.60
C ILE A 12 1.38 -3.24 -11.36
N VAL A 13 2.02 -4.32 -10.90
CA VAL A 13 1.65 -5.01 -9.67
C VAL A 13 2.19 -4.21 -8.49
N VAL A 14 1.30 -3.60 -7.73
CA VAL A 14 1.65 -2.88 -6.49
C VAL A 14 1.32 -3.77 -5.31
N THR A 15 2.32 -4.09 -4.51
CA THR A 15 2.16 -4.81 -3.26
C THR A 15 1.70 -3.84 -2.18
N GLN A 16 0.52 -4.10 -1.60
CA GLN A 16 0.00 -3.32 -0.49
C GLN A 16 -0.05 -4.16 0.77
N GLU A 17 0.42 -3.59 1.87
CA GLU A 17 0.34 -4.25 3.18
C GLU A 17 -1.08 -4.19 3.72
N LEU A 18 -1.54 -5.36 4.19
CA LEU A 18 -2.83 -5.47 4.85
C LEU A 18 -2.75 -4.89 6.26
N ALA A 19 -3.80 -4.18 6.66
CA ALA A 19 -3.92 -3.65 8.01
C ALA A 19 -3.89 -4.78 9.04
N SER A 20 -3.05 -4.63 10.07
CA SER A 20 -2.98 -5.59 11.16
C SER A 20 -4.22 -5.51 12.06
N LEU A 21 -4.50 -6.58 12.79
CA LEU A 21 -5.60 -6.61 13.77
C LEU A 21 -5.46 -5.48 14.80
N GLY A 22 -4.26 -5.27 15.34
CA GLY A 22 -4.00 -4.20 16.32
C GLY A 22 -4.28 -2.80 15.77
N GLN A 23 -3.88 -2.51 14.52
CA GLN A 23 -4.18 -1.23 13.88
C GLN A 23 -5.70 -1.00 13.74
N ARG A 24 -6.45 -2.07 13.45
CA ARG A 24 -7.92 -2.02 13.38
C ARG A 24 -8.56 -1.79 14.75
N ILE A 25 -8.03 -2.41 15.82
CA ILE A 25 -8.51 -2.21 17.20
C ILE A 25 -8.26 -0.77 17.65
N VAL A 26 -7.06 -0.24 17.41
CA VAL A 26 -6.73 1.16 17.75
C VAL A 26 -7.62 2.13 16.96
N ALA A 27 -7.84 1.89 15.67
CA ALA A 27 -8.76 2.70 14.87
C ALA A 27 -10.20 2.66 15.41
N PHE A 28 -10.68 1.48 15.83
CA PHE A 28 -11.99 1.33 16.47
C PHE A 28 -12.06 2.05 17.82
N GLY A 29 -10.99 2.00 18.63
CA GLY A 29 -10.90 2.75 19.88
C GLY A 29 -10.97 4.27 19.66
N LEU A 30 -10.28 4.79 18.66
CA LEU A 30 -10.34 6.21 18.29
C LEU A 30 -11.73 6.63 17.83
N ASP A 31 -12.38 5.84 16.98
CA ASP A 31 -13.77 6.10 16.58
C ASP A 31 -14.72 6.05 17.80
N GLY A 32 -14.49 5.13 18.74
CA GLY A 32 -15.21 5.05 20.01
C GLY A 32 -15.04 6.28 20.90
N MET A 33 -13.83 6.85 20.97
CA MET A 33 -13.57 8.10 21.71
C MET A 33 -14.34 9.28 21.10
N ILE A 34 -14.42 9.37 19.76
CA ILE A 34 -15.17 10.43 19.08
C ILE A 34 -16.67 10.32 19.39
N ILE A 35 -17.22 9.10 19.31
CA ILE A 35 -18.63 8.84 19.64
C ILE A 35 -18.89 9.08 21.14
N GLY A 36 -17.95 8.74 22.03
CA GLY A 36 -18.04 8.98 23.46
C GLY A 36 -18.00 10.46 23.84
N LEU A 37 -17.18 11.26 23.15
CA LEU A 37 -17.19 12.72 23.34
C LEU A 37 -18.51 13.32 22.86
N TYR A 38 -19.01 12.86 21.71
CA TYR A 38 -20.31 13.27 21.18
C TYR A 38 -21.45 12.92 22.16
N SER A 39 -21.44 11.72 22.74
CA SER A 39 -22.48 11.31 23.70
C SER A 39 -22.46 12.15 24.98
N LEU A 40 -21.27 12.54 25.47
CA LEU A 40 -21.12 13.43 26.63
C LEU A 40 -21.67 14.83 26.37
N ILE A 41 -21.41 15.39 25.17
CA ILE A 41 -21.96 16.68 24.77
C ILE A 41 -23.49 16.61 24.71
N ILE A 42 -24.05 15.59 24.06
CA ILE A 42 -25.51 15.42 23.94
C ILE A 42 -26.17 15.16 25.29
N SER A 43 -25.56 14.36 26.17
CA SER A 43 -26.11 14.12 27.51
C SER A 43 -26.10 15.38 28.38
N SER A 44 -25.13 16.28 28.18
CA SER A 44 -25.05 17.56 28.89
C SER A 44 -26.11 18.56 28.42
N ILE A 45 -26.40 18.60 27.11
CA ILE A 45 -27.40 19.51 26.52
C ILE A 45 -28.82 19.01 26.78
N SER A 46 -29.05 17.71 26.63
CA SER A 46 -30.36 17.08 26.76
C SER A 46 -30.59 16.48 28.16
N ALA A 47 -29.93 17.03 29.19
CA ALA A 47 -29.94 16.50 30.55
C ALA A 47 -31.35 16.32 31.14
N SER A 48 -32.32 17.13 30.69
CA SER A 48 -33.72 17.07 31.11
C SER A 48 -34.54 15.98 30.42
N ASN A 49 -34.13 15.50 29.24
CA ASN A 49 -34.89 14.52 28.44
C ASN A 49 -34.02 13.32 28.10
N VAL A 50 -33.95 12.37 29.04
CA VAL A 50 -33.09 11.20 28.93
C VAL A 50 -33.43 10.35 27.69
N ALA A 51 -34.72 10.19 27.37
CA ALA A 51 -35.17 9.44 26.19
C ALA A 51 -34.66 10.04 24.87
N VAL A 52 -34.70 11.37 24.74
CA VAL A 52 -34.21 12.08 23.54
C VAL A 52 -32.70 11.90 23.41
N SER A 53 -31.98 11.94 24.53
CA SER A 53 -30.53 11.76 24.55
C SER A 53 -30.12 10.36 24.06
N TYR A 54 -30.77 9.29 24.55
CA TYR A 54 -30.47 7.91 24.14
C TYR A 54 -30.80 7.66 22.68
N VAL A 55 -31.94 8.15 22.19
CA VAL A 55 -32.33 7.99 20.78
C VAL A 55 -31.32 8.72 19.88
N GLY A 56 -30.96 9.96 20.21
CA GLY A 56 -30.00 10.76 19.44
C GLY A 56 -28.60 10.14 19.42
N ILE A 57 -28.12 9.62 20.55
CA ILE A 57 -26.82 8.95 20.65
C ILE A 57 -26.85 7.64 19.86
N GLY A 58 -27.89 6.81 20.03
CA GLY A 58 -28.03 5.53 19.35
C GLY A 58 -28.05 5.67 17.83
N LEU A 59 -28.86 6.60 17.31
CA LEU A 59 -28.95 6.87 15.87
C LEU A 59 -27.61 7.30 15.29
N VAL A 60 -26.95 8.29 15.92
CA VAL A 60 -25.68 8.80 15.40
C VAL A 60 -24.58 7.75 15.50
N ALA A 61 -24.45 7.04 16.61
CA ALA A 61 -23.44 5.98 16.75
C ALA A 61 -23.64 4.85 15.72
N PHE A 62 -24.90 4.51 15.41
CA PHE A 62 -25.26 3.48 14.46
C PHE A 62 -24.91 3.86 13.01
N PHE A 63 -25.26 5.08 12.60
CA PHE A 63 -24.99 5.57 11.25
C PHE A 63 -23.59 6.17 11.05
N TYR A 64 -22.86 6.50 12.12
CA TYR A 64 -21.56 7.16 12.08
C TYR A 64 -20.61 6.48 11.09
N HIS A 65 -20.42 5.15 11.23
CA HIS A 65 -19.48 4.44 10.37
C HIS A 65 -19.94 4.38 8.91
N LEU A 66 -21.24 4.24 8.65
CA LEU A 66 -21.77 4.20 7.29
C LEU A 66 -21.57 5.57 6.62
N VAL A 67 -21.99 6.64 7.28
CA VAL A 67 -21.90 8.01 6.79
C VAL A 67 -20.43 8.34 6.49
N TRP A 68 -19.54 8.17 7.46
CA TRP A 68 -18.13 8.49 7.25
C TRP A 68 -17.48 7.63 6.17
N GLU A 69 -17.77 6.33 6.12
CA GLU A 69 -17.21 5.46 5.08
C GLU A 69 -17.72 5.84 3.68
N VAL A 70 -18.98 6.25 3.54
CA VAL A 70 -19.54 6.71 2.26
C VAL A 70 -18.91 8.03 1.82
N PHE A 71 -18.86 9.03 2.71
CA PHE A 71 -18.33 10.36 2.36
C PHE A 71 -16.82 10.38 2.16
N ASN A 72 -16.07 9.56 2.89
CA ASN A 72 -14.61 9.60 2.91
C ASN A 72 -13.99 8.36 2.22
N ASN A 73 -14.67 7.82 1.20
CA ASN A 73 -14.19 6.73 0.33
C ASN A 73 -13.64 5.52 1.10
N GLY A 74 -14.39 5.01 2.07
CA GLY A 74 -14.06 3.83 2.87
C GLY A 74 -13.17 4.11 4.09
N GLN A 75 -13.14 5.35 4.60
CA GLN A 75 -12.34 5.72 5.78
C GLN A 75 -13.19 6.41 6.86
N SER A 76 -13.29 5.79 8.03
CA SER A 76 -13.71 6.51 9.25
C SER A 76 -12.59 7.43 9.76
N PRO A 77 -12.90 8.44 10.59
CA PRO A 77 -11.90 9.30 11.22
C PRO A 77 -10.80 8.53 11.95
N GLY A 78 -11.13 7.51 12.73
CA GLY A 78 -10.15 6.65 13.43
C GLY A 78 -9.28 5.84 12.47
N LYS A 79 -9.87 5.30 11.39
CA LYS A 79 -9.10 4.64 10.31
C LYS A 79 -8.16 5.63 9.62
N ARG A 80 -8.61 6.86 9.37
CA ARG A 80 -7.81 7.91 8.73
C ARG A 80 -6.62 8.31 9.59
N ALA A 81 -6.78 8.45 10.90
CA ALA A 81 -5.68 8.68 11.84
C ALA A 81 -4.63 7.56 11.76
N MET A 82 -5.08 6.30 11.70
CA MET A 82 -4.21 5.12 11.53
C MET A 82 -3.76 4.87 10.08
N HIS A 83 -4.05 5.78 9.15
CA HIS A 83 -3.69 5.67 7.73
C HIS A 83 -4.22 4.39 7.06
N LEU A 84 -5.38 3.92 7.50
CA LEU A 84 -6.06 2.74 6.99
C LEU A 84 -7.09 3.14 5.93
N ARG A 85 -7.26 2.30 4.91
CA ARG A 85 -8.30 2.48 3.88
C ARG A 85 -8.95 1.15 3.53
N VAL A 86 -10.28 1.18 3.37
CA VAL A 86 -11.02 0.07 2.76
C VAL A 86 -10.87 0.14 1.24
N VAL A 87 -10.51 -0.97 0.62
CA VAL A 87 -10.41 -1.13 -0.84
C VAL A 87 -11.07 -2.44 -1.27
N SER A 88 -11.54 -2.50 -2.51
CA SER A 88 -11.91 -3.77 -3.14
C SER A 88 -10.68 -4.69 -3.23
N ILE A 89 -10.88 -6.00 -3.32
CA ILE A 89 -9.79 -6.95 -3.62
C ILE A 89 -9.05 -6.58 -4.91
N GLN A 90 -9.74 -5.94 -5.86
CA GLN A 90 -9.16 -5.42 -7.11
C GLN A 90 -8.39 -4.10 -6.91
N GLY A 91 -8.32 -3.58 -5.68
CA GLY A 91 -7.68 -2.31 -5.36
C GLY A 91 -8.45 -1.06 -5.76
N LEU A 92 -9.66 -1.23 -6.29
CA LEU A 92 -10.57 -0.13 -6.63
C LEU A 92 -11.23 0.47 -5.38
N LYS A 93 -11.82 1.66 -5.57
CA LYS A 93 -12.66 2.28 -4.54
C LYS A 93 -13.85 1.37 -4.23
N PRO A 94 -14.22 1.19 -2.95
CA PRO A 94 -15.36 0.37 -2.59
C PRO A 94 -16.67 1.01 -3.08
N SER A 95 -17.59 0.19 -3.58
CA SER A 95 -18.91 0.65 -3.99
C SER A 95 -19.81 0.88 -2.77
N LEU A 96 -20.90 1.64 -2.94
CA LEU A 96 -21.87 1.87 -1.86
C LEU A 96 -22.46 0.57 -1.32
N GLN A 97 -22.76 -0.40 -2.20
CA GLN A 97 -23.25 -1.72 -1.82
C GLN A 97 -22.25 -2.47 -0.91
N ASP A 98 -20.96 -2.34 -1.19
CA ASP A 98 -19.89 -3.03 -0.45
C ASP A 98 -19.80 -2.43 0.96
N LEU A 99 -19.88 -1.11 1.07
CA LEU A 99 -19.92 -0.39 2.34
C LEU A 99 -21.17 -0.73 3.15
N PHE A 100 -22.32 -0.84 2.48
CA PHE A 100 -23.57 -1.19 3.13
C PHE A 100 -23.54 -2.63 3.68
N LEU A 101 -23.05 -3.61 2.91
CA LEU A 101 -22.86 -4.98 3.38
C LEU A 101 -21.95 -5.03 4.60
N ARG A 102 -20.81 -4.34 4.55
CA ARG A 102 -19.87 -4.23 5.68
C ARG A 102 -20.54 -3.64 6.92
N TRP A 103 -21.39 -2.63 6.75
CA TRP A 103 -22.12 -2.00 7.84
C TRP A 103 -23.20 -2.91 8.43
N THR A 104 -23.99 -3.60 7.62
CA THR A 104 -25.02 -4.53 8.08
C THR A 104 -24.40 -5.68 8.88
N PHE A 105 -23.35 -6.32 8.34
CA PHE A 105 -22.67 -7.42 9.02
C PHE A 105 -21.90 -6.97 10.26
N ARG A 106 -21.60 -5.68 10.40
CA ARG A 106 -20.99 -5.14 11.62
C ARG A 106 -21.88 -5.32 12.85
N LEU A 107 -23.20 -5.32 12.69
CA LEU A 107 -24.13 -5.57 13.80
C LEU A 107 -23.98 -6.99 14.33
N ILE A 108 -23.71 -7.95 13.45
CA ILE A 108 -23.52 -9.36 13.81
C ILE A 108 -22.09 -9.58 14.34
N ASP A 109 -21.11 -9.06 13.59
CA ASP A 109 -19.68 -9.27 13.84
C ASP A 109 -19.15 -8.51 15.07
N ILE A 110 -19.73 -7.36 15.41
CA ILE A 110 -19.25 -6.49 16.50
C ILE A 110 -20.29 -6.32 17.59
N THR A 111 -21.53 -5.95 17.26
CA THR A 111 -22.54 -5.65 18.29
C THR A 111 -23.04 -6.92 18.98
N LEU A 112 -23.36 -7.97 18.22
CA LEU A 112 -23.92 -9.21 18.77
C LEU A 112 -22.86 -10.11 19.43
N SER A 113 -21.65 -10.15 18.87
CA SER A 113 -20.57 -11.05 19.31
C SER A 113 -19.45 -10.36 20.07
N ALA A 114 -19.64 -9.09 20.47
CA ALA A 114 -18.65 -8.23 21.12
C ALA A 114 -17.30 -8.16 20.37
N GLY A 115 -17.29 -8.40 19.05
CA GLY A 115 -16.08 -8.40 18.23
C GLY A 115 -15.31 -9.73 18.17
N SER A 116 -15.73 -10.76 18.90
CA SER A 116 -15.05 -12.07 18.89
C SER A 116 -15.08 -12.74 17.50
N LEU A 117 -16.24 -12.74 16.83
CA LEU A 117 -16.39 -13.25 15.46
C LEU A 117 -15.55 -12.44 14.47
N ALA A 118 -15.50 -11.11 14.63
CA ALA A 118 -14.67 -10.26 13.79
C ALA A 118 -13.18 -10.60 13.92
N ILE A 119 -12.68 -10.83 15.14
CA ILE A 119 -11.29 -11.20 15.41
C ILE A 119 -10.99 -12.57 14.79
N LEU A 120 -11.85 -13.56 15.04
CA LEU A 120 -11.69 -14.91 14.49
C LEU A 120 -11.62 -14.89 12.96
N ALA A 121 -12.56 -14.18 12.31
CA ALA A 121 -12.59 -14.05 10.87
C ALA A 121 -11.30 -13.40 10.32
N ILE A 122 -10.82 -12.33 10.96
CA ILE A 122 -9.58 -11.66 10.54
C ILE A 122 -8.36 -12.57 10.66
N VAL A 123 -8.24 -13.32 11.76
CA VAL A 123 -7.08 -14.19 12.00
C VAL A 123 -7.07 -15.36 11.01
N THR A 124 -8.23 -15.99 10.80
CA THR A 124 -8.37 -17.15 9.91
C THR A 124 -8.30 -16.77 8.44
N SER A 125 -8.73 -15.56 8.07
CA SER A 125 -8.72 -15.11 6.68
C SER A 125 -7.31 -14.88 6.16
N PRO A 126 -6.97 -15.37 4.95
CA PRO A 126 -5.67 -15.10 4.33
C PRO A 126 -5.44 -13.61 4.03
N LYS A 127 -6.51 -12.82 3.88
CA LYS A 127 -6.44 -11.38 3.57
C LYS A 127 -6.82 -10.48 4.75
N ASN A 128 -6.82 -11.01 5.97
CA ASN A 128 -7.20 -10.29 7.20
C ASN A 128 -8.60 -9.66 7.10
N GLN A 129 -9.56 -10.37 6.52
CA GLN A 129 -10.93 -9.88 6.28
C GLN A 129 -11.87 -10.33 7.40
N ARG A 130 -12.80 -9.45 7.80
CA ARG A 130 -13.99 -9.82 8.59
C ARG A 130 -15.03 -10.55 7.72
N ILE A 131 -16.09 -11.08 8.32
CA ILE A 131 -17.19 -11.72 7.58
C ILE A 131 -17.84 -10.72 6.61
N GLY A 132 -18.17 -9.51 7.09
CA GLY A 132 -18.66 -8.45 6.22
C GLY A 132 -17.66 -8.00 5.14
N ASP A 133 -16.35 -8.06 5.42
CA ASP A 133 -15.31 -7.74 4.42
C ASP A 133 -15.22 -8.84 3.33
N LEU A 134 -15.37 -10.11 3.71
CA LEU A 134 -15.37 -11.27 2.81
C LEU A 134 -16.54 -11.23 1.84
N LEU A 135 -17.75 -11.02 2.35
CA LEU A 135 -18.97 -10.96 1.53
C LEU A 135 -18.96 -9.77 0.57
N ALA A 136 -18.45 -8.62 1.02
CA ALA A 136 -18.31 -7.44 0.19
C ALA A 136 -17.09 -7.50 -0.76
N SER A 137 -16.30 -8.58 -0.76
CA SER A 137 -15.06 -8.67 -1.55
C SER A 137 -14.11 -7.47 -1.35
N THR A 138 -14.00 -7.00 -0.10
CA THR A 138 -13.16 -5.85 0.26
C THR A 138 -12.13 -6.21 1.32
N THR A 139 -11.06 -5.43 1.43
CA THR A 139 -10.10 -5.55 2.52
C THR A 139 -9.65 -4.17 3.01
N VAL A 140 -8.91 -4.14 4.13
CA VAL A 140 -8.33 -2.92 4.68
C VAL A 140 -6.82 -2.97 4.49
N ILE A 141 -6.29 -1.95 3.82
CA ILE A 141 -4.87 -1.75 3.54
C ILE A 141 -4.30 -0.65 4.43
N ASN A 142 -2.99 -0.69 4.63
CA ASN A 142 -2.23 0.37 5.30
C ASN A 142 -1.55 1.29 4.25
N LEU A 143 -1.83 2.59 4.31
CA LEU A 143 -1.31 3.58 3.37
C LEU A 143 0.10 4.08 3.70
N ARG A 144 0.65 3.82 4.90
CA ARG A 144 2.01 4.26 5.27
C ARG A 144 3.09 3.50 4.51
N THR A 145 2.90 2.20 4.30
CA THR A 145 3.93 1.36 3.68
C THR A 145 4.11 1.65 2.19
N SER A 146 3.06 2.14 1.50
CA SER A 146 3.16 2.54 0.10
C SER A 146 4.06 3.77 -0.16
N ARG A 147 4.59 4.43 0.88
CA ARG A 147 5.47 5.60 0.75
C ARG A 147 6.98 5.30 0.81
N HIS A 148 7.39 4.05 1.04
CA HIS A 148 8.79 3.66 0.91
C HIS A 148 9.17 3.36 -0.55
N ILE A 149 9.05 4.36 -1.44
CA ILE A 149 10.10 4.52 -2.45
C ILE A 149 11.19 5.27 -1.72
N GLU A 150 11.99 4.50 -1.00
CA GLU A 150 13.02 5.00 -0.11
C GLU A 150 14.03 5.78 -0.97
N LEU A 151 14.17 7.09 -0.71
CA LEU A 151 15.18 7.96 -1.33
C LEU A 151 16.61 7.41 -1.12
N SER A 152 16.81 6.48 -0.17
CA SER A 152 18.03 5.68 -0.01
C SER A 152 18.38 4.86 -1.26
N SER A 153 17.37 4.37 -2.00
CA SER A 153 17.55 3.70 -3.29
C SER A 153 17.97 4.66 -4.42
N LEU A 154 17.84 5.98 -4.19
CA LEU A 154 18.37 7.04 -5.04
C LEU A 154 19.71 7.57 -4.52
N GLN A 155 19.97 7.55 -3.21
CA GLN A 155 21.26 7.95 -2.62
C GLN A 155 22.37 6.92 -2.83
N GLN A 156 22.08 5.62 -2.87
CA GLN A 156 23.06 4.62 -3.31
C GLN A 156 23.48 4.80 -4.78
N ILE A 157 22.67 5.51 -5.57
CA ILE A 157 23.01 5.88 -6.95
C ILE A 157 23.84 7.17 -6.97
N GLY A 158 23.52 8.14 -6.10
CA GLY A 158 24.27 9.39 -5.94
C GLY A 158 25.65 9.27 -5.27
N ALA A 159 25.97 8.12 -4.67
CA ALA A 159 27.28 7.88 -4.05
C ALA A 159 28.42 7.66 -5.07
N LEU A 160 28.14 7.74 -6.37
CA LEU A 160 29.16 7.80 -7.41
C LEU A 160 29.45 9.27 -7.75
N GLN A 161 30.02 10.00 -6.78
CA GLN A 161 30.91 11.14 -7.07
C GLN A 161 32.19 10.59 -7.70
N GLY A 162 32.06 10.03 -8.89
CA GLY A 162 33.17 9.56 -9.69
C GLY A 162 32.99 10.10 -11.09
N ASP A 163 34.10 10.42 -11.74
CA ASP A 163 34.12 10.90 -13.12
C ASP A 163 33.18 10.05 -14.00
N VAL A 164 32.45 10.73 -14.87
CA VAL A 164 31.56 10.09 -15.84
C VAL A 164 32.47 9.33 -16.81
N LEU A 165 32.40 8.00 -16.77
CA LEU A 165 33.18 7.15 -17.66
C LEU A 165 32.49 6.96 -19.01
N TYR A 166 31.15 7.00 -19.02
CA TYR A 166 30.35 6.68 -20.20
C TYR A 166 29.38 7.81 -20.57
N PRO A 167 29.88 8.96 -21.08
CA PRO A 167 29.02 10.09 -21.44
C PRO A 167 28.02 9.78 -22.57
N GLY A 168 28.29 8.77 -23.40
CA GLY A 168 27.39 8.33 -24.48
C GLY A 168 26.08 7.70 -24.00
N ILE A 169 25.94 7.41 -22.69
CA ILE A 169 24.77 6.74 -22.13
C ILE A 169 23.49 7.58 -22.16
N VAL A 170 23.60 8.91 -22.32
CA VAL A 170 22.45 9.84 -22.43
C VAL A 170 21.55 9.53 -23.63
N ARG A 171 22.04 8.76 -24.60
CA ARG A 171 21.25 8.33 -25.76
C ARG A 171 20.12 7.35 -25.41
N TYR A 172 20.17 6.70 -24.25
CA TYR A 172 19.15 5.77 -23.80
C TYR A 172 17.96 6.50 -23.17
N ARG A 173 16.77 5.90 -23.28
CA ARG A 173 15.57 6.43 -22.62
C ARG A 173 15.45 5.89 -21.21
N ASP A 174 14.67 6.57 -20.38
CA ASP A 174 14.37 6.13 -19.00
C ASP A 174 13.85 4.69 -18.96
N SER A 175 13.03 4.30 -19.94
CA SER A 175 12.50 2.93 -20.06
C SER A 175 13.60 1.88 -20.25
N ASP A 176 14.64 2.22 -21.00
CA ASP A 176 15.74 1.31 -21.33
C ASP A 176 16.65 1.14 -20.10
N MET A 177 16.94 2.22 -19.39
CA MET A 177 17.74 2.20 -18.15
C MET A 177 16.98 1.59 -16.97
N LEU A 178 15.65 1.75 -16.92
CA LEU A 178 14.79 1.04 -15.97
C LEU A 178 14.86 -0.48 -16.19
N PHE A 179 14.87 -0.95 -17.44
CA PHE A 179 15.03 -2.36 -17.77
C PHE A 179 16.39 -2.89 -17.29
N VAL A 180 17.47 -2.14 -17.50
CA VAL A 180 18.81 -2.49 -17.00
C VAL A 180 18.80 -2.61 -15.46
N LYS A 181 18.19 -1.66 -14.75
CA LYS A 181 18.03 -1.70 -13.30
C LYS A 181 17.28 -2.95 -12.83
N GLN A 182 16.15 -3.26 -13.46
CA GLN A 182 15.34 -4.44 -13.12
C GLN A 182 16.10 -5.74 -13.37
N ALA A 183 16.82 -5.84 -14.49
CA ALA A 183 17.64 -7.01 -14.82
C ALA A 183 18.76 -7.21 -13.80
N LEU A 184 19.48 -6.15 -13.41
CA LEU A 184 20.52 -6.20 -12.37
C LEU A 184 19.96 -6.61 -11.00
N GLN A 185 18.81 -6.07 -10.60
CA GLN A 185 18.14 -6.45 -9.35
C GLN A 185 17.70 -7.92 -9.38
N ARG A 186 17.14 -8.39 -10.49
CA ARG A 186 16.71 -9.79 -10.66
C ARG A 186 17.90 -10.74 -10.59
N TYR A 187 19.02 -10.40 -11.23
CA TYR A 187 20.25 -11.19 -11.14
C TYR A 187 20.84 -11.23 -9.73
N ALA A 188 20.80 -10.10 -9.00
CA ALA A 188 21.27 -10.04 -7.62
C ALA A 188 20.42 -10.89 -6.66
N LYS A 189 19.11 -11.00 -6.93
CA LYS A 189 18.17 -11.81 -6.15
C LYS A 189 18.23 -13.30 -6.50
N GLU A 190 18.34 -13.63 -7.78
CA GLU A 190 18.32 -15.00 -8.30
C GLU A 190 19.35 -15.19 -9.42
N GLN A 191 20.41 -15.95 -9.14
CA GLN A 191 21.51 -16.22 -10.08
C GLN A 191 21.22 -17.40 -11.00
N ASN A 192 20.10 -17.34 -11.71
CA ASN A 192 19.68 -18.38 -12.65
C ASN A 192 20.33 -18.19 -14.03
N ALA A 193 20.55 -19.28 -14.78
CA ALA A 193 21.14 -19.25 -16.13
C ALA A 193 20.41 -18.28 -17.10
N ALA A 194 19.09 -18.16 -16.97
CA ALA A 194 18.28 -17.22 -17.75
C ALA A 194 18.60 -15.75 -17.43
N ASN A 195 18.75 -15.40 -16.15
CA ASN A 195 19.08 -14.04 -15.72
C ASN A 195 20.52 -13.68 -16.12
N THR A 196 21.44 -14.64 -16.02
CA THR A 196 22.82 -14.49 -16.50
C THR A 196 22.86 -14.19 -17.99
N LYS A 197 22.03 -14.88 -18.79
CA LYS A 197 21.92 -14.63 -20.23
C LYS A 197 21.42 -13.21 -20.53
N ILE A 198 20.38 -12.74 -19.83
CA ILE A 198 19.86 -11.37 -19.99
C ILE A 198 20.93 -10.32 -19.68
N ILE A 199 21.70 -10.52 -18.61
CA ILE A 199 22.80 -9.61 -18.25
C ILE A 199 23.88 -9.59 -19.32
N MET A 200 24.22 -10.75 -19.91
CA MET A 200 25.17 -10.81 -21.01
C MET A 200 24.66 -10.09 -22.26
N GLU A 201 23.40 -10.30 -22.64
CA GLU A 201 22.80 -9.63 -23.81
C GLU A 201 22.75 -8.11 -23.63
N LEU A 202 22.41 -7.64 -22.43
CA LEU A 202 22.41 -6.20 -22.10
C LEU A 202 23.82 -5.61 -22.14
N TYR A 203 24.79 -6.33 -21.57
CA TYR A 203 26.19 -5.94 -21.61
C TYR A 203 26.67 -5.82 -23.06
N GLU A 204 26.44 -6.84 -23.89
CA GLU A 204 26.88 -6.84 -25.30
C GLU A 204 26.20 -5.76 -26.12
N ARG A 205 24.93 -5.47 -25.86
CA ARG A 205 24.21 -4.42 -26.57
C ARG A 205 24.72 -3.03 -26.20
N ILE A 206 24.79 -2.73 -24.90
CA ILE A 206 25.24 -1.42 -24.41
C ILE A 206 26.72 -1.18 -24.73
N SER A 207 27.57 -2.22 -24.64
CA SER A 207 28.98 -2.15 -25.03
C SER A 207 29.15 -1.85 -26.52
N ARG A 208 28.38 -2.52 -27.39
CA ARG A 208 28.40 -2.25 -28.85
C ARG A 208 27.93 -0.85 -29.19
N ASP A 209 26.81 -0.41 -28.61
CA ASP A 209 26.22 0.90 -28.89
C ASP A 209 27.12 2.06 -28.42
N LEU A 210 27.86 1.87 -27.32
CA LEU A 210 28.82 2.85 -26.82
C LEU A 210 30.19 2.78 -27.52
N GLY A 211 30.46 1.73 -28.30
CA GLY A 211 31.75 1.52 -28.98
C GLY A 211 32.90 1.24 -28.01
N ILE A 212 32.60 0.68 -26.83
CA ILE A 212 33.58 0.43 -25.77
C ILE A 212 33.80 -1.06 -25.68
N THR A 213 35.04 -1.49 -25.48
CA THR A 213 35.40 -2.86 -25.09
C THR A 213 35.79 -2.86 -23.61
N PRO A 214 34.83 -3.03 -22.68
CA PRO A 214 35.15 -3.09 -21.27
C PRO A 214 36.03 -4.31 -20.98
N ASP A 215 36.89 -4.18 -19.98
CA ASP A 215 37.64 -5.30 -19.42
C ASP A 215 36.65 -6.43 -19.06
N ALA A 216 36.84 -7.60 -19.68
CA ALA A 216 35.92 -8.74 -19.63
C ALA A 216 35.64 -9.23 -18.20
N SER A 217 36.50 -8.83 -17.27
CA SER A 217 36.56 -9.24 -15.88
C SER A 217 35.37 -8.76 -15.04
N ASN A 218 34.64 -7.69 -15.43
CA ASN A 218 33.60 -7.10 -14.57
C ASN A 218 32.35 -6.55 -15.31
N LYS A 219 31.70 -7.39 -16.13
CA LYS A 219 30.46 -7.07 -16.90
C LYS A 219 29.33 -6.46 -16.06
N ILE A 220 29.17 -6.93 -14.83
CA ILE A 220 28.14 -6.42 -13.90
C ILE A 220 28.50 -5.02 -13.40
N GLN A 221 29.78 -4.75 -13.12
CA GLN A 221 30.21 -3.41 -12.69
C GLN A 221 30.06 -2.41 -13.84
N PHE A 222 30.32 -2.83 -15.08
CA PHE A 222 30.07 -2.01 -16.27
C PHE A 222 28.60 -1.54 -16.31
N LEU A 223 27.64 -2.46 -16.25
CA LEU A 223 26.21 -2.11 -16.29
C LEU A 223 25.78 -1.24 -15.10
N LYS A 224 26.33 -1.48 -13.91
CA LYS A 224 26.08 -0.64 -12.73
C LYS A 224 26.62 0.78 -12.90
N LYS A 225 27.83 0.92 -13.45
CA LYS A 225 28.46 2.22 -13.71
C LYS A 225 27.74 2.97 -14.83
N ALA A 226 27.34 2.28 -15.90
CA ALA A 226 26.50 2.85 -16.97
C ALA A 226 25.17 3.40 -16.43
N LEU A 227 24.48 2.63 -15.57
CA LEU A 227 23.26 3.10 -14.90
C LEU A 227 23.48 4.32 -14.01
N ALA A 228 24.61 4.36 -13.29
CA ALA A 228 24.94 5.50 -12.46
C ALA A 228 25.27 6.75 -13.26
N ASP A 229 26.10 6.63 -14.30
CA ASP A 229 26.47 7.74 -15.19
C ASP A 229 25.24 8.32 -15.89
N TYR A 230 24.28 7.49 -16.29
CA TYR A 230 23.00 7.95 -16.83
C TYR A 230 22.22 8.82 -15.84
N ILE A 231 22.16 8.40 -14.58
CA ILE A 231 21.41 9.12 -13.55
C ILE A 231 22.11 10.43 -13.17
N ILE A 232 23.44 10.49 -13.25
CA ILE A 232 24.20 11.72 -13.05
C ILE A 232 23.95 12.71 -14.20
N LEU A 233 23.92 12.24 -15.44
CA LEU A 233 23.80 13.11 -16.63
C LEU A 233 22.36 13.56 -16.94
N THR A 234 21.36 12.83 -16.44
CA THR A 234 19.92 13.09 -16.72
C THR A 234 19.21 13.76 -15.54
N ARG A 235 19.93 14.09 -14.47
CA ARG A 235 19.43 14.82 -13.30
C ARG A 235 19.79 16.30 -13.38
#